data_AF-A0A957F866-F1
#
_entry.id   AF-A0A957F866-F1
#
_cell.length_a   1.000
_cell.length_b   1.000
_cell.length_c   1.000
_cell.angle_alpha   90.00
_cell.angle_beta   90.00
_cell.angle_gamma   90.00
#
_symmetry.space_group_name_H-M   'P 1'
#
loop_
_entity.id
_entity.type
_entity.pdbx_description
1 polymer ?
#
loop_
_entity_poly.entity_id
_entity_poly.type
_entity_poly.pdbx_seq_one_letter_code
_entity_poly.pdbx_strand_id
1 'polypeptide(L)'
;QETADPDVDLILLDVVLGEGAHPDPAGELAPAIAAARQAGKRVAAIVVGTEDDPQGLPGQIERLAAAGAQVFPSVGEAMDYVYNRLPAPAAGPAAAGLGNGLAAINVGLESFAESIAAQGGTAVHVDWRPPAGGNERLMEILAKMQQKDGDK
;
A
#
# COMPACT_ATOMS: atom_id res chain seq x y z
N GLN A 1 -5.41 14.62 15.10
CA GLN A 1 -4.26 15.35 15.67
C GLN A 1 -3.38 15.92 14.58
N GLU A 2 -3.06 15.16 13.52
CA GLU A 2 -2.29 15.65 12.36
C GLU A 2 -2.97 16.77 11.56
N THR A 3 -4.30 16.84 11.55
CA THR A 3 -5.07 17.91 10.89
C THR A 3 -4.85 19.31 11.48
N ALA A 4 -4.35 19.40 12.72
CA ALA A 4 -4.08 20.65 13.41
C ALA A 4 -2.64 21.16 13.20
N ASP A 5 -1.77 20.35 12.61
CA ASP A 5 -0.39 20.73 12.34
C ASP A 5 -0.34 21.69 11.14
N PRO A 6 0.22 22.90 11.28
CA PRO A 6 0.34 23.85 10.18
C PRO A 6 1.24 23.35 9.04
N ASP A 7 2.21 22.48 9.32
CA ASP A 7 3.20 22.01 8.35
C ASP A 7 2.69 20.83 7.50
N VAL A 8 1.53 20.27 7.84
CA VAL A 8 0.89 19.21 7.06
C VAL A 8 0.07 19.84 5.93
N ASP A 9 0.42 19.61 4.67
CA ASP A 9 -0.37 20.10 3.52
C ASP A 9 -1.30 19.04 2.92
N LEU A 10 -0.98 17.76 3.13
CA LEU A 10 -1.67 16.61 2.57
C LEU A 10 -1.72 15.47 3.60
N ILE A 11 -2.90 14.87 3.72
CA ILE A 11 -3.15 13.69 4.53
C ILE A 11 -3.41 12.53 3.57
N LEU A 12 -2.70 11.42 3.76
CA LEU A 12 -2.91 10.17 3.03
C LEU A 12 -3.60 9.16 3.95
N LEU A 13 -4.70 8.60 3.50
CA LEU A 13 -5.46 7.57 4.21
C LEU A 13 -5.34 6.24 3.45
N ASP A 14 -5.12 5.15 4.19
CA ASP A 14 -5.23 3.79 3.69
C ASP A 14 -6.48 3.15 4.30
N VAL A 15 -7.49 2.89 3.47
CA VAL A 15 -8.81 2.42 3.88
C VAL A 15 -8.98 0.99 3.40
N VAL A 16 -8.83 0.05 4.32
CA VAL A 16 -8.94 -1.39 4.04
C VAL A 16 -10.35 -1.87 4.35
N LEU A 17 -10.95 -2.58 3.40
CA LEU A 17 -12.25 -3.25 3.51
C LEU A 17 -12.08 -4.76 3.76
N GLY A 18 -13.21 -5.43 3.94
CA GLY A 18 -13.26 -6.89 4.12
C GLY A 18 -13.63 -7.31 5.54
N GLU A 19 -13.52 -8.62 5.77
CA GLU A 19 -13.90 -9.24 7.05
C GLU A 19 -13.02 -8.76 8.20
N GLY A 20 -13.66 -8.39 9.31
CA GLY A 20 -12.98 -7.84 10.49
C GLY A 20 -12.63 -6.35 10.41
N ALA A 21 -12.86 -5.69 9.27
CA ALA A 21 -12.77 -4.23 9.18
C ALA A 21 -14.01 -3.54 9.79
N HIS A 22 -13.94 -2.22 9.93
CA HIS A 22 -15.10 -1.42 10.34
C HIS A 22 -16.28 -1.67 9.38
N PRO A 23 -17.55 -1.72 9.85
CA PRO A 23 -18.69 -1.96 8.97
C PRO A 23 -18.98 -0.80 7.99
N ASP A 24 -18.56 0.41 8.34
CA ASP A 24 -18.65 1.58 7.46
C ASP A 24 -17.47 2.55 7.70
N PRO A 25 -16.26 2.25 7.18
CA PRO A 25 -15.09 3.09 7.42
C PRO A 25 -15.24 4.49 6.81
N ALA A 26 -15.87 4.61 5.64
CA ALA A 26 -16.10 5.91 5.01
C ALA A 26 -17.09 6.78 5.82
N GLY A 27 -18.11 6.18 6.42
CA GLY A 27 -19.01 6.87 7.36
C GLY A 27 -18.28 7.52 8.52
N GLU A 28 -17.39 6.76 9.15
CA GLU A 28 -16.60 7.20 10.29
C GLU A 28 -15.56 8.27 9.91
N LEU A 29 -14.92 8.12 8.74
CA LEU A 29 -13.86 9.03 8.29
C LEU A 29 -14.38 10.33 7.67
N ALA A 30 -15.59 10.33 7.07
CA ALA A 30 -16.12 11.48 6.34
C ALA A 30 -16.12 12.81 7.13
N PRO A 31 -16.52 12.87 8.42
CA PRO A 31 -16.43 14.09 9.21
C PRO A 31 -15.00 14.61 9.36
N ALA A 32 -14.02 13.72 9.57
CA ALA A 32 -12.62 14.09 9.72
C ALA A 32 -12.02 14.60 8.41
N ILE A 33 -12.38 13.97 7.28
CA ILE A 33 -11.98 14.40 5.94
C ILE A 33 -12.55 15.81 5.67
N ALA A 34 -13.84 16.03 5.93
CA ALA A 34 -14.47 17.32 5.72
C ALA A 34 -13.80 18.43 6.57
N ALA A 35 -13.50 18.13 7.84
CA ALA A 35 -12.79 19.07 8.72
C ALA A 35 -11.38 19.40 8.20
N ALA A 36 -10.63 18.40 7.72
CA ALA A 36 -9.32 18.61 7.12
C ALA A 36 -9.40 19.52 5.88
N ARG A 37 -10.39 19.29 5.01
CA ARG A 37 -10.63 20.14 3.82
C ARG A 37 -10.97 21.58 4.20
N GLN A 38 -11.79 21.79 5.23
CA GLN A 38 -12.11 23.12 5.74
C GLN A 38 -10.88 23.84 6.32
N ALA A 39 -9.95 23.10 6.92
CA ALA A 39 -8.67 23.61 7.38
C ALA A 39 -7.65 23.84 6.24
N GLY A 40 -8.06 23.73 4.98
CA GLY A 40 -7.21 23.96 3.79
C GLY A 40 -6.31 22.77 3.42
N LYS A 41 -6.42 21.65 4.12
CA LYS A 41 -5.59 20.46 3.90
C LYS A 41 -6.11 19.68 2.70
N ARG A 42 -5.22 18.99 1.97
CA ARG A 42 -5.62 18.02 0.94
C ARG A 42 -5.77 16.64 1.58
N VAL A 43 -6.69 15.83 1.08
CA VAL A 43 -6.86 14.45 1.54
C VAL A 43 -6.82 13.53 0.33
N ALA A 44 -5.93 12.55 0.35
CA ALA A 44 -5.88 11.44 -0.59
C ALA A 44 -6.25 10.16 0.17
N ALA A 45 -7.05 9.28 -0.43
CA ALA A 45 -7.44 8.02 0.17
C ALA A 45 -7.17 6.88 -0.81
N ILE A 46 -6.45 5.86 -0.36
CA ILE A 46 -6.31 4.59 -1.05
C ILE A 46 -7.38 3.68 -0.46
N VAL A 47 -8.24 3.11 -1.31
CA VAL A 47 -9.27 2.16 -0.84
C VAL A 47 -8.90 0.78 -1.33
N VAL A 48 -8.59 -0.10 -0.38
CA VAL A 48 -8.16 -1.48 -0.63
C VAL A 48 -9.31 -2.40 -0.27
N GLY A 49 -9.87 -3.08 -1.26
CA GLY A 49 -10.99 -3.99 -1.09
C GLY A 49 -11.52 -4.48 -2.43
N THR A 50 -12.56 -5.27 -2.37
CA THR A 50 -13.25 -5.86 -3.52
C THR A 50 -14.72 -5.49 -3.51
N GLU A 51 -15.42 -5.68 -4.64
CA GLU A 51 -16.86 -5.47 -4.72
C GLU A 51 -17.66 -6.43 -3.83
N ASP A 52 -17.06 -7.59 -3.51
CA ASP A 52 -17.67 -8.64 -2.67
C ASP A 52 -17.54 -8.36 -1.17
N ASP A 53 -16.76 -7.34 -0.77
CA ASP A 53 -16.60 -7.00 0.63
C ASP A 53 -17.90 -6.43 1.23
N PRO A 54 -18.22 -6.75 2.51
CA PRO A 54 -19.52 -6.44 3.12
C PRO A 54 -19.81 -4.94 3.22
N GLN A 55 -18.78 -4.08 3.19
CA GLN A 55 -18.91 -2.63 3.25
C GLN A 55 -19.39 -2.01 1.92
N GLY A 56 -19.29 -2.74 0.81
CA GLY A 56 -19.63 -2.29 -0.53
C GLY A 56 -18.66 -1.24 -1.06
N LEU A 57 -17.65 -1.69 -1.81
CA LEU A 57 -16.57 -0.84 -2.33
C LEU A 57 -17.05 0.45 -3.04
N PRO A 58 -18.02 0.42 -3.98
CA PRO A 58 -18.45 1.65 -4.66
C PRO A 58 -19.03 2.71 -3.72
N GLY A 59 -19.81 2.30 -2.71
CA GLY A 59 -20.42 3.22 -1.76
C GLY A 59 -19.39 3.84 -0.80
N GLN A 60 -18.36 3.08 -0.43
CA GLN A 60 -17.23 3.59 0.36
C GLN A 60 -16.44 4.65 -0.42
N ILE A 61 -16.14 4.39 -1.70
CA ILE A 61 -15.45 5.35 -2.59
C ILE A 61 -16.27 6.63 -2.74
N GLU A 62 -17.56 6.52 -3.08
CA GLU A 62 -18.45 7.67 -3.28
C GLU A 62 -18.51 8.56 -2.03
N ARG A 63 -18.66 7.94 -0.86
CA ARG A 63 -18.75 8.66 0.42
C ARG A 63 -17.45 9.40 0.77
N LEU A 64 -16.30 8.76 0.59
CA LEU A 64 -14.99 9.40 0.81
C LEU A 64 -14.78 10.58 -0.15
N ALA A 65 -15.13 10.40 -1.42
CA ALA A 65 -15.04 11.45 -2.44
C ALA A 65 -15.98 12.62 -2.12
N ALA A 66 -17.22 12.34 -1.71
CA ALA A 66 -18.20 13.35 -1.31
C ALA A 66 -17.75 14.15 -0.07
N ALA A 67 -17.01 13.51 0.85
CA ALA A 67 -16.39 14.19 1.99
C ALA A 67 -15.21 15.10 1.59
N GLY A 68 -14.71 14.96 0.35
CA GLY A 68 -13.68 15.82 -0.23
C GLY A 68 -12.30 15.17 -0.34
N ALA A 69 -12.19 13.85 -0.18
CA ALA A 69 -10.96 13.12 -0.46
C ALA A 69 -10.81 12.82 -1.95
N GLN A 70 -9.58 12.84 -2.45
CA GLN A 70 -9.24 12.26 -3.75
C GLN A 70 -8.99 10.76 -3.54
N VAL A 71 -9.84 9.92 -4.13
CA VAL A 71 -9.79 8.46 -3.92
C VAL A 71 -9.01 7.78 -5.04
N PHE A 72 -8.18 6.80 -4.70
CA PHE A 72 -7.34 6.03 -5.61
C PHE A 72 -7.54 4.52 -5.41
N PRO A 73 -7.56 3.74 -6.50
CA PRO A 73 -7.70 2.28 -6.44
C PRO A 73 -6.38 1.56 -6.18
N SER A 74 -5.24 2.26 -6.18
CA SER A 74 -3.93 1.67 -5.96
C SER A 74 -2.96 2.65 -5.30
N VAL A 75 -1.98 2.08 -4.59
CA VAL A 75 -0.85 2.85 -4.03
C VAL A 75 -0.08 3.57 -5.13
N GLY A 76 0.11 2.95 -6.30
CA GLY A 76 0.87 3.55 -7.40
C GLY A 76 0.29 4.87 -7.86
N GLU A 77 -1.02 4.89 -8.18
CA GLU A 77 -1.71 6.12 -8.61
C GLU A 77 -1.73 7.19 -7.52
N ALA A 78 -1.93 6.78 -6.26
CA ALA A 78 -1.89 7.69 -5.13
C ALA A 78 -0.51 8.33 -4.96
N MET A 79 0.56 7.54 -5.09
CA MET A 79 1.93 8.04 -4.98
C MET A 79 2.31 8.96 -6.13
N ASP A 80 1.88 8.68 -7.38
CA ASP A 80 2.05 9.60 -8.50
C ASP A 80 1.33 10.93 -8.24
N TYR A 81 0.12 10.89 -7.68
CA TYR A 81 -0.62 12.09 -7.31
C TYR A 81 0.10 12.91 -6.23
N VAL A 82 0.59 12.24 -5.17
CA VAL A 82 1.31 12.89 -4.05
C VAL A 82 2.65 13.44 -4.53
N TYR A 83 3.47 12.65 -5.22
CA TYR A 83 4.82 13.03 -5.64
C TYR A 83 4.82 14.28 -6.53
N ASN A 84 3.87 14.38 -7.47
CA ASN A 84 3.71 15.55 -8.33
C ASN A 84 3.22 16.82 -7.61
N ARG A 85 2.94 16.75 -6.30
CA ARG A 85 2.45 17.85 -5.46
C ARG A 85 3.36 18.17 -4.29
N LEU A 86 4.36 17.33 -4.03
CA LEU A 86 5.42 17.65 -3.08
C LEU A 86 6.34 18.70 -3.71
N PRO A 87 6.91 19.62 -2.91
CA PRO A 87 7.99 20.46 -3.39
C PRO A 87 9.09 19.56 -3.95
N ALA A 88 9.71 19.97 -5.07
CA ALA A 88 10.81 19.22 -5.65
C ALA A 88 11.82 18.88 -4.55
N PRO A 89 12.19 17.60 -4.36
CA PRO A 89 13.16 17.25 -3.35
C PRO A 89 14.41 18.10 -3.61
N ALA A 90 14.91 18.77 -2.57
CA ALA A 90 16.19 19.47 -2.65
C ALA A 90 17.18 18.48 -3.27
N ALA A 91 17.69 18.80 -4.47
CA ALA A 91 18.28 17.85 -5.39
C ALA A 91 19.19 16.84 -4.66
N GLY A 92 18.64 15.66 -4.37
CA GLY A 92 19.44 14.51 -3.99
C GLY A 92 20.27 14.10 -5.20
N PRO A 93 21.43 13.45 -5.01
CA PRO A 93 22.24 13.02 -6.14
C PRO A 93 21.35 12.24 -7.11
N ALA A 94 21.26 12.76 -8.34
CA ALA A 94 20.51 12.14 -9.41
C ALA A 94 20.84 10.65 -9.42
N ALA A 95 19.81 9.80 -9.44
CA ALA A 95 19.97 8.36 -9.51
C ALA A 95 20.82 8.02 -10.75
N ALA A 96 22.13 7.92 -10.53
CA ALA A 96 23.02 7.24 -11.45
C ALA A 96 22.44 5.84 -11.62
N GLY A 97 22.28 5.41 -12.88
CA GLY A 97 21.75 4.07 -13.17
C GLY A 97 22.43 3.04 -12.28
N LEU A 98 21.65 2.03 -11.83
CA LEU A 98 22.16 0.92 -11.04
C LEU A 98 23.29 0.26 -11.84
N GLY A 99 24.53 0.67 -11.56
CA GLY A 99 25.70 0.18 -12.26
C GLY A 99 25.91 -1.30 -11.98
N ASN A 100 26.92 -1.88 -12.63
CA ASN A 100 27.36 -3.25 -12.39
C ASN A 100 27.84 -3.38 -10.93
N GLY A 101 26.94 -3.72 -10.02
CA GLY A 101 27.17 -3.75 -8.57
C GLY A 101 25.91 -3.59 -7.71
N LEU A 102 24.73 -4.00 -8.21
CA LEU A 102 23.51 -4.02 -7.39
C LEU A 102 23.67 -5.01 -6.24
N ALA A 103 23.74 -4.52 -5.00
CA ALA A 103 23.65 -5.33 -3.80
C ALA A 103 22.25 -5.21 -3.19
N ALA A 104 21.58 -6.33 -2.97
CA ALA A 104 20.21 -6.39 -2.47
C ALA A 104 20.10 -7.29 -1.22
N ILE A 105 19.21 -6.93 -0.32
CA ILE A 105 18.72 -7.82 0.74
C ILE A 105 17.31 -8.24 0.31
N ASN A 106 17.14 -9.50 -0.09
CA ASN A 106 15.86 -10.01 -0.58
C ASN A 106 15.04 -10.57 0.59
N VAL A 107 13.81 -10.08 0.74
CA VAL A 107 12.82 -10.57 1.70
C VAL A 107 11.57 -10.94 0.92
N GLY A 108 11.12 -12.20 1.00
CA GLY A 108 9.98 -12.70 0.22
C GLY A 108 10.33 -13.95 -0.58
N LEU A 109 9.97 -14.01 -1.86
CA LEU A 109 10.24 -15.18 -2.69
C LEU A 109 11.73 -15.30 -3.01
N GLU A 110 12.28 -16.50 -2.83
CA GLU A 110 13.70 -16.79 -3.10
C GLU A 110 14.07 -16.59 -4.57
N SER A 111 13.16 -16.89 -5.49
CA SER A 111 13.33 -16.71 -6.94
C SER A 111 13.66 -15.27 -7.36
N PHE A 112 13.31 -14.27 -6.54
CA PHE A 112 13.71 -12.89 -6.78
C PHE A 112 15.20 -12.67 -6.49
N ALA A 113 15.75 -13.28 -5.44
CA ALA A 113 17.20 -13.24 -5.18
C ALA A 113 17.98 -13.94 -6.29
N GLU A 114 17.49 -15.09 -6.77
CA GLU A 114 18.08 -15.81 -7.90
C GLU A 114 18.09 -14.96 -9.18
N SER A 115 16.99 -14.26 -9.45
CA SER A 115 16.87 -13.36 -10.61
C SER A 115 17.87 -12.19 -10.55
N ILE A 116 18.13 -11.64 -9.36
CA ILE A 116 19.14 -10.58 -9.14
C ILE A 116 20.55 -11.15 -9.37
N ALA A 117 20.85 -12.34 -8.84
CA ALA A 117 22.13 -13.00 -9.04
C ALA A 117 22.39 -13.32 -10.53
N ALA A 118 21.38 -13.81 -11.24
CA ALA A 118 21.46 -14.13 -12.67
C ALA A 118 21.78 -12.92 -13.55
N GLN A 119 21.42 -11.70 -13.10
CA GLN A 119 21.68 -10.45 -13.79
C GLN A 119 23.01 -9.79 -13.37
N GLY A 120 23.84 -10.49 -12.58
CA GLY A 120 25.15 -10.00 -12.12
C GLY A 120 25.08 -9.09 -10.89
N GLY A 121 23.92 -9.04 -10.22
CA GLY A 121 23.78 -8.44 -8.89
C GLY A 121 24.19 -9.41 -7.78
N THR A 122 24.35 -8.90 -6.57
CA THR A 122 24.54 -9.68 -5.34
C THR A 122 23.28 -9.58 -4.50
N ALA A 123 22.70 -10.72 -4.09
CA ALA A 123 21.54 -10.73 -3.21
C ALA A 123 21.82 -11.61 -1.98
N VAL A 124 21.47 -11.10 -0.79
CA VAL A 124 21.37 -11.90 0.44
C VAL A 124 19.89 -12.14 0.69
N HIS A 125 19.45 -13.40 0.63
CA HIS A 125 18.07 -13.73 0.95
C HIS A 125 17.88 -13.91 2.47
N VAL A 126 16.88 -13.23 3.01
CA VAL A 126 16.46 -13.35 4.40
C VAL A 126 15.16 -14.13 4.44
N ASP A 127 15.19 -15.31 5.09
CA ASP A 127 13.99 -16.09 5.42
C ASP A 127 13.25 -15.40 6.58
N TRP A 128 12.49 -14.36 6.24
CA TRP A 128 11.67 -13.61 7.18
C TRP A 128 10.26 -14.20 7.23
N ARG A 129 9.74 -14.39 8.44
CA ARG A 129 8.35 -14.78 8.69
C ARG A 129 7.71 -13.82 9.70
N PRO A 130 6.44 -13.42 9.52
CA PRO A 130 5.77 -12.56 10.49
C PRO A 130 5.74 -13.23 11.88
N PRO A 131 5.98 -12.48 12.97
CA PRO A 131 5.97 -13.04 14.33
C PRO A 131 4.57 -13.50 14.78
N ALA A 132 3.50 -13.02 14.14
CA ALA A 132 2.17 -13.53 14.32
C ALA A 132 2.02 -14.82 13.51
N GLY A 133 2.10 -15.97 14.17
CA GLY A 133 1.91 -17.29 13.57
C GLY A 133 0.70 -17.30 12.66
N GLY A 134 0.94 -17.43 11.35
CA GLY A 134 -0.10 -17.44 10.33
C GLY A 134 -1.14 -18.52 10.61
N ASN A 135 -2.37 -18.29 10.16
CA ASN A 135 -3.46 -19.27 10.29
C ASN A 135 -3.00 -20.61 9.70
N GLU A 136 -2.71 -21.60 10.56
CA GLU A 136 -2.08 -22.88 10.21
C GLU A 136 -2.85 -23.59 9.09
N ARG A 137 -4.18 -23.47 9.11
CA ARG A 137 -5.07 -24.03 8.08
C ARG A 137 -4.85 -23.40 6.71
N LEU A 138 -4.59 -22.09 6.65
CA LEU A 138 -4.30 -21.40 5.39
C LEU A 138 -2.92 -21.79 4.86
N MET A 139 -1.93 -21.95 5.75
CA MET A 139 -0.60 -22.45 5.36
C MET A 139 -0.67 -23.89 4.81
N GLU A 140 -1.48 -24.77 5.41
CA GLU A 140 -1.72 -26.12 4.87
C GLU A 140 -2.36 -26.12 3.49
N ILE A 141 -3.32 -25.21 3.26
CA ILE A 141 -3.99 -25.08 1.96
C ILE A 141 -2.99 -24.59 0.91
N LEU A 142 -2.20 -23.57 1.23
CA LEU A 142 -1.17 -23.02 0.33
C LEU A 142 -0.12 -24.08 -0.02
N ALA A 143 0.34 -24.87 0.96
CA ALA A 143 1.30 -25.95 0.73
C ALA A 143 0.76 -27.04 -0.22
N LYS A 144 -0.53 -27.38 -0.11
CA LYS A 144 -1.20 -28.34 -1.01
C LYS A 144 -1.36 -27.83 -2.44
N MET A 145 -1.50 -26.52 -2.62
CA MET A 145 -1.60 -25.90 -3.95
C MET A 145 -0.23 -25.89 -4.65
N GLN A 146 0.83 -25.53 -3.94
CA GLN A 146 2.20 -25.55 -4.49
C GLN A 146 2.67 -26.96 -4.91
N GLN A 147 2.21 -28.01 -4.22
CA GLN A 147 2.50 -29.40 -4.64
C GLN A 147 1.77 -29.83 -5.92
N LYS A 148 0.61 -29.23 -6.24
CA LYS A 148 -0.17 -29.60 -7.43
C LYS A 148 0.36 -28.97 -8.72
N ASP A 149 1.04 -27.83 -8.62
CA ASP A 149 1.57 -27.12 -9.78
C ASP A 149 2.96 -27.63 -10.23
N GLY A 150 3.62 -28.46 -9.41
CA GLY A 150 4.91 -29.10 -9.72
C GLY A 150 4.83 -30.50 -10.35
N ASP A 151 3.63 -31.04 -10.57
CA ASP A 151 3.41 -32.41 -11.08
C ASP A 151 2.88 -32.42 -12.53
N LYS A 152 3.45 -31.55 -13.38
CA LYS A 152 3.25 -31.56 -14.83
C LYS A 152 4.57 -31.51 -15.60
#